data_AF-A0A8B2NW08-F1
#
_entry.id   AF-A0A8B2NW08-F1
#
_cell.length_a   1.000
_cell.length_b   1.000
_cell.length_c   1.000
_cell.angle_alpha   90.00
_cell.angle_beta   90.00
_cell.angle_gamma   90.00
#
_symmetry.space_group_name_H-M   'P 1'
#
loop_
_entity.id
_entity.type
_entity.pdbx_description
1 polymer ?
#
loop_
_entity_poly.entity_id
_entity_poly.type
_entity_poly.pdbx_seq_one_letter_code
_entity_poly.pdbx_strand_id
1 'polypeptide(L)'
;MAPADVARWGQRSALVLAEHEEIAREAASRRQEAAREGDVETEQASPDPHLIKLVRDANRWLEDQRTGSAESLADIARRSGVDAAVVSRTIGLAILAPDIVRTIMDGRQPPALTAERLRQAVPLPLGWSEQAERLGQSRR
;
A
#
# COMPACT_ATOMS: atom_id res chain seq x y z
N MET A 1 -2.11 -4.59 -24.41
CA MET A 1 -2.59 -5.52 -23.37
C MET A 1 -3.82 -6.21 -23.92
N ALA A 2 -3.88 -7.56 -23.93
CA ALA A 2 -5.03 -8.25 -24.50
C ALA A 2 -6.27 -8.11 -23.58
N PRO A 3 -7.50 -8.19 -24.10
CA PRO A 3 -8.73 -8.06 -23.28
C PRO A 3 -8.80 -9.02 -22.09
N ALA A 4 -8.27 -10.24 -22.25
CA ALA A 4 -8.18 -11.24 -21.18
C ALA A 4 -7.18 -10.84 -20.07
N ASP A 5 -6.11 -10.10 -20.42
CA ASP A 5 -5.15 -9.58 -19.46
C ASP A 5 -5.73 -8.43 -18.64
N VAL A 6 -6.63 -7.61 -19.22
CA VAL A 6 -7.34 -6.53 -18.51
C VAL A 6 -8.32 -7.10 -17.47
N ALA A 7 -9.04 -8.16 -17.81
CA ALA A 7 -9.96 -8.85 -16.88
C ALA A 7 -9.19 -9.58 -15.75
N ARG A 8 -8.08 -10.23 -16.10
CA ARG A 8 -7.19 -10.89 -15.13
C ARG A 8 -6.45 -9.86 -14.25
N TRP A 9 -6.07 -8.71 -14.80
CA TRP A 9 -5.51 -7.57 -14.09
C TRP A 9 -6.53 -6.95 -13.12
N GLY A 10 -7.80 -6.82 -13.53
CA GLY A 10 -8.90 -6.34 -12.70
C GLY A 10 -9.32 -7.29 -11.58
N GLN A 11 -9.33 -8.60 -11.81
CA GLN A 11 -9.60 -9.59 -10.75
C GLN A 11 -8.43 -9.71 -9.77
N ARG A 12 -7.20 -9.71 -10.27
CA ARG A 12 -6.00 -9.81 -9.43
C ARG A 12 -5.77 -8.53 -8.63
N SER A 13 -6.07 -7.34 -9.18
CA SER A 13 -6.04 -6.08 -8.43
C SER A 13 -7.13 -6.01 -7.37
N ALA A 14 -8.35 -6.49 -7.65
CA ALA A 14 -9.42 -6.57 -6.65
C ALA A 14 -9.06 -7.50 -5.49
N LEU A 15 -8.39 -8.64 -5.75
CA LEU A 15 -7.90 -9.52 -4.69
C LEU A 15 -6.79 -8.88 -3.87
N VAL A 16 -5.84 -8.18 -4.49
CA VAL A 16 -4.78 -7.44 -3.77
C VAL A 16 -5.37 -6.31 -2.93
N LEU A 17 -6.34 -5.56 -3.46
CA LEU A 17 -7.04 -4.49 -2.73
C LEU A 17 -7.79 -5.05 -1.52
N ALA A 18 -8.57 -6.13 -1.71
CA ALA A 18 -9.29 -6.78 -0.63
C ALA A 18 -8.34 -7.33 0.46
N GLU A 19 -7.20 -7.90 0.05
CA GLU A 19 -6.18 -8.37 0.97
C GLU A 19 -5.53 -7.21 1.76
N HIS A 20 -5.22 -6.09 1.09
CA HIS A 20 -4.70 -4.89 1.75
C HIS A 20 -5.71 -4.27 2.73
N GLU A 21 -7.00 -4.24 2.36
CA GLU A 21 -8.07 -3.79 3.24
C GLU A 21 -8.21 -4.67 4.46
N GLU A 22 -8.15 -5.99 4.29
CA GLU A 22 -8.20 -6.93 5.41
C GLU A 22 -7.02 -6.74 6.37
N ILE A 23 -5.80 -6.65 5.84
CA ILE A 23 -4.61 -6.36 6.64
C ILE A 23 -4.78 -5.04 7.43
N ALA A 24 -5.35 -4.01 6.80
CA ALA A 24 -5.59 -2.74 7.45
C ALA A 24 -6.66 -2.85 8.56
N ARG A 25 -7.72 -3.64 8.36
CA ARG A 25 -8.75 -3.94 9.37
C ARG A 25 -8.17 -4.68 10.56
N GLU A 26 -7.42 -5.76 10.32
CA GLU A 26 -6.77 -6.56 11.36
C GLU A 26 -5.78 -5.71 12.19
N ALA A 27 -4.99 -4.86 11.52
CA ALA A 27 -4.08 -3.94 12.20
C ALA A 27 -4.84 -2.88 13.03
N ALA A 28 -6.00 -2.42 12.58
CA ALA A 28 -6.84 -1.50 13.35
C ALA A 28 -7.46 -2.18 14.58
N SER A 29 -7.97 -3.42 14.46
CA SER A 29 -8.53 -4.18 15.59
C SER A 29 -7.48 -4.40 16.68
N ARG A 30 -6.28 -4.89 16.29
CA ARG A 30 -5.17 -5.11 17.24
C ARG A 30 -4.78 -3.85 17.99
N ARG A 31 -4.74 -2.68 17.32
CA ARG A 31 -4.46 -1.40 17.98
C ARG A 31 -5.57 -1.00 18.95
N GLN A 32 -6.82 -1.25 18.61
CA GLN A 32 -7.96 -0.96 19.49
C GLN A 32 -7.94 -1.87 20.73
N GLU A 33 -7.60 -3.14 20.57
CA GLU A 33 -7.44 -4.11 21.65
C GLU A 33 -6.28 -3.71 22.57
N ALA A 34 -5.09 -3.42 22.02
CA ALA A 34 -3.94 -2.96 22.80
C ALA A 34 -4.21 -1.66 23.58
N ALA A 35 -4.96 -0.72 22.98
CA ALA A 35 -5.35 0.52 23.65
C ALA A 35 -6.35 0.29 24.81
N ARG A 36 -7.12 -0.81 24.79
CA ARG A 36 -8.04 -1.19 25.88
C ARG A 36 -7.34 -1.89 27.03
N GLU A 37 -6.25 -2.61 26.74
CA GLU A 37 -5.60 -3.51 27.70
C GLU A 37 -4.58 -2.83 28.62
N GLY A 38 -4.30 -1.54 28.42
CA GLY A 38 -3.54 -0.71 29.37
C GLY A 38 -2.09 -1.14 29.54
N ASP A 39 -1.24 -0.70 28.62
CA ASP A 39 0.23 -0.77 28.63
C ASP A 39 0.88 -2.17 28.66
N VAL A 40 1.39 -2.55 27.50
CA VAL A 40 2.72 -3.17 27.42
C VAL A 40 3.57 -2.24 26.54
N GLU A 41 4.48 -1.48 27.15
CA GLU A 41 5.69 -0.96 26.49
C GLU A 41 6.51 -2.17 26.00
N THR A 42 6.01 -2.81 24.96
CA THR A 42 6.90 -3.45 24.00
C THR A 42 7.52 -2.29 23.23
N GLU A 43 8.78 -2.41 22.81
CA GLU A 43 9.40 -1.52 21.80
C GLU A 43 8.62 -1.64 20.48
N GLN A 44 7.35 -1.25 20.48
CA GLN A 44 6.43 -1.35 19.37
C GLN A 44 6.87 -0.27 18.41
N ALA A 45 7.60 -0.72 17.40
CA ALA A 45 7.95 0.06 16.24
C ALA A 45 6.69 0.83 15.79
N SER A 46 6.71 2.14 16.04
CA SER A 46 5.55 2.99 15.79
C SER A 46 5.33 3.05 14.28
N PRO A 47 4.13 2.70 13.79
CA PRO A 47 3.88 2.72 12.35
C PRO A 47 4.10 4.11 11.77
N ASP A 48 4.89 4.22 10.69
CA ASP A 48 5.14 5.50 10.05
C ASP A 48 3.84 5.99 9.37
N PRO A 49 3.24 7.11 9.83
CA PRO A 49 1.98 7.59 9.29
C PRO A 49 2.09 7.96 7.81
N HIS A 50 3.28 8.32 7.31
CA HIS A 50 3.49 8.63 5.90
C HIS A 50 3.47 7.37 5.03
N LEU A 51 4.04 6.26 5.51
CA LEU A 51 3.97 4.97 4.82
C LEU A 51 2.52 4.48 4.75
N ILE A 52 1.81 4.52 5.87
CA ILE A 52 0.40 4.12 5.93
C ILE A 52 -0.43 4.96 4.96
N LYS A 53 -0.25 6.29 4.99
CA LYS A 53 -0.97 7.20 4.09
C LYS A 53 -0.67 6.86 2.63
N LEU A 54 0.60 6.62 2.28
CA LEU A 54 1.00 6.32 0.91
C LEU A 54 0.37 5.03 0.40
N VAL A 55 0.35 3.97 1.21
CA VAL A 55 -0.32 2.70 0.86
C VAL A 55 -1.82 2.90 0.73
N ARG A 56 -2.45 3.66 1.65
CA ARG A 56 -3.89 3.94 1.57
C ARG A 56 -4.25 4.74 0.31
N ASP A 57 -3.49 5.78 0.02
CA ASP A 57 -3.70 6.64 -1.15
C ASP A 57 -3.52 5.83 -2.44
N ALA A 58 -2.54 4.93 -2.51
CA ALA A 58 -2.32 4.03 -3.63
C ALA A 58 -3.55 3.16 -3.92
N ASN A 59 -4.07 2.48 -2.90
CA ASN A 59 -5.21 1.59 -3.03
C ASN A 59 -6.50 2.38 -3.36
N ARG A 60 -6.74 3.50 -2.66
CA ARG A 60 -7.91 4.36 -2.92
C ARG A 60 -7.90 4.90 -4.34
N TRP A 61 -6.79 5.46 -4.81
CA TRP A 61 -6.73 6.04 -6.16
C TRP A 61 -6.84 4.99 -7.27
N LEU A 62 -6.34 3.77 -7.04
CA LEU A 62 -6.57 2.65 -7.95
C LEU A 62 -8.06 2.27 -8.00
N GLU A 63 -8.72 2.23 -6.83
CA GLU A 63 -10.14 1.95 -6.73
C GLU A 63 -11.00 3.04 -7.38
N ASP A 64 -10.63 4.32 -7.20
CA ASP A 64 -11.30 5.45 -7.85
C ASP A 64 -11.25 5.35 -9.38
N GLN A 65 -10.10 4.93 -9.93
CA GLN A 65 -9.95 4.65 -11.37
C GLN A 65 -10.78 3.44 -11.80
N ARG A 66 -10.77 2.36 -11.01
CA ARG A 66 -11.46 1.10 -11.33
C ARG A 66 -12.98 1.24 -11.33
N THR A 67 -13.51 2.01 -10.37
CA THR A 67 -14.95 2.25 -10.21
C THR A 67 -15.47 3.37 -11.10
N GLY A 68 -14.58 4.13 -11.73
CA GLY A 68 -14.94 5.35 -12.47
C GLY A 68 -15.30 6.53 -11.57
N SER A 69 -15.03 6.44 -10.26
CA SER A 69 -15.24 7.55 -9.30
C SER A 69 -14.33 8.75 -9.59
N ALA A 70 -13.21 8.53 -10.28
CA ALA A 70 -12.38 9.56 -10.88
C ALA A 70 -12.30 9.40 -12.39
N GLU A 71 -12.53 10.49 -13.12
CA GLU A 71 -12.57 10.49 -14.60
C GLU A 71 -11.18 10.32 -15.23
N SER A 72 -10.13 10.68 -14.49
CA SER A 72 -8.74 10.60 -14.94
C SER A 72 -7.76 10.73 -13.78
N LEU A 73 -6.48 10.43 -14.03
CA LEU A 73 -5.40 10.71 -13.06
C LEU A 73 -5.28 12.21 -12.73
N ALA A 74 -5.60 13.09 -13.70
CA ALA A 74 -5.60 14.53 -13.49
C ALA A 74 -6.72 14.98 -12.54
N ASP A 75 -7.87 14.30 -12.57
CA ASP A 75 -8.96 14.54 -11.64
C ASP A 75 -8.58 14.14 -10.20
N ILE A 76 -7.95 12.98 -10.02
CA ILE A 76 -7.38 12.56 -8.73
C ILE A 76 -6.34 13.56 -8.22
N ALA A 77 -5.44 13.99 -9.11
CA ALA A 77 -4.39 14.97 -8.82
C ALA A 77 -4.99 16.29 -8.31
N ARG A 78 -5.98 16.82 -9.02
CA ARG A 78 -6.73 18.03 -8.64
C ARG A 78 -7.41 17.88 -7.27
N ARG A 79 -8.13 16.77 -7.03
CA ARG A 79 -8.83 16.51 -5.75
C ARG A 79 -7.87 16.36 -4.57
N SER A 80 -6.67 15.85 -4.83
CA SER A 80 -5.68 15.52 -3.80
C SER A 80 -4.59 16.60 -3.62
N GLY A 81 -4.58 17.65 -4.46
CA GLY A 81 -3.59 18.73 -4.40
C GLY A 81 -2.16 18.29 -4.76
N VAL A 82 -2.01 17.31 -5.65
CA VAL A 82 -0.70 16.79 -6.10
C VAL A 82 -0.64 16.72 -7.62
N ASP A 83 0.53 16.46 -8.18
CA ASP A 83 0.68 16.29 -9.63
C ASP A 83 0.20 14.91 -10.12
N ALA A 84 -0.28 14.85 -11.37
CA ALA A 84 -0.68 13.58 -12.00
C ALA A 84 0.45 12.54 -12.04
N ALA A 85 1.71 12.97 -12.11
CA ALA A 85 2.87 12.10 -12.01
C ALA A 85 3.02 11.46 -10.61
N VAL A 86 2.67 12.22 -9.54
CA VAL A 86 2.63 11.69 -8.17
C VAL A 86 1.51 10.67 -8.03
N VAL A 87 0.33 10.95 -8.59
CA VAL A 87 -0.79 10.00 -8.61
C VAL A 87 -0.39 8.70 -9.29
N SER A 88 0.16 8.78 -10.51
CA SER A 88 0.59 7.62 -11.29
C SER A 88 1.61 6.76 -10.53
N ARG A 89 2.65 7.37 -9.94
CA ARG A 89 3.64 6.65 -9.12
C ARG A 89 3.01 6.01 -7.89
N THR A 90 2.10 6.70 -7.24
CA THR A 90 1.46 6.22 -6.00
C THR A 90 0.52 5.06 -6.29
N ILE A 91 -0.28 5.11 -7.36
CA ILE A 91 -1.11 3.97 -7.80
C ILE A 91 -0.23 2.73 -8.04
N GLY A 92 1.00 2.89 -8.55
CA GLY A 92 1.97 1.81 -8.71
C GLY A 92 2.34 1.08 -7.41
N LEU A 93 2.06 1.65 -6.23
CA LEU A 93 2.28 1.00 -4.94
C LEU A 93 1.11 0.10 -4.50
N ALA A 94 -0.03 0.16 -5.20
CA ALA A 94 -1.18 -0.71 -4.89
C ALA A 94 -0.91 -2.19 -5.21
N ILE A 95 0.17 -2.49 -5.94
CA ILE A 95 0.61 -3.87 -6.24
C ILE A 95 1.66 -4.40 -5.26
N LEU A 96 1.90 -3.70 -4.14
CA LEU A 96 2.82 -4.14 -3.11
C LEU A 96 2.47 -5.55 -2.61
N ALA A 97 3.50 -6.31 -2.22
CA ALA A 97 3.32 -7.61 -1.62
C ALA A 97 2.57 -7.46 -0.28
N PRO A 98 1.59 -8.32 0.00
CA PRO A 98 0.79 -8.25 1.23
C PRO A 98 1.64 -8.27 2.50
N ASP A 99 2.71 -9.06 2.53
CA ASP A 99 3.64 -9.13 3.66
C ASP A 99 4.33 -7.77 3.94
N ILE A 100 4.59 -6.97 2.90
CA ILE A 100 5.19 -5.63 3.03
C ILE A 100 4.14 -4.66 3.57
N VAL A 101 2.91 -4.72 3.06
CA VAL A 101 1.79 -3.91 3.56
C VAL A 101 1.52 -4.25 5.03
N ARG A 102 1.47 -5.55 5.39
CA ARG A 102 1.32 -5.99 6.78
C ARG A 102 2.44 -5.47 7.66
N THR A 103 3.67 -5.56 7.20
CA THR A 103 4.83 -5.03 7.94
C THR A 103 4.74 -3.53 8.18
N ILE A 104 4.31 -2.75 7.18
CA ILE A 104 4.09 -1.30 7.30
C ILE A 104 2.95 -1.00 8.28
N MET A 105 1.81 -1.70 8.14
CA MET A 105 0.66 -1.48 9.00
C MET A 105 0.95 -1.88 10.46
N ASP A 106 1.70 -2.96 10.67
CA ASP A 106 2.14 -3.39 11.99
C ASP A 106 3.22 -2.49 12.59
N GLY A 107 3.77 -1.55 11.83
CA GLY A 107 4.89 -0.72 12.24
C GLY A 107 6.24 -1.43 12.27
N ARG A 108 6.29 -2.70 11.85
CA ARG A 108 7.48 -3.57 11.86
C ARG A 108 8.43 -3.34 10.68
N GLN A 109 8.23 -2.26 9.90
CA GLN A 109 9.11 -1.95 8.77
C GLN A 109 10.54 -1.67 9.23
N PRO A 110 11.55 -2.09 8.44
CA PRO A 110 12.92 -1.70 8.72
C PRO A 110 13.05 -0.17 8.59
N PRO A 111 13.91 0.50 9.38
CA PRO A 111 14.08 1.95 9.31
C PRO A 111 14.47 2.49 7.93
N ALA A 112 15.09 1.64 7.09
CA ALA A 112 15.44 1.97 5.71
C ALA A 112 14.23 2.05 4.76
N LEU A 113 13.08 1.45 5.12
CA LEU A 113 11.86 1.50 4.34
C LEU A 113 11.07 2.77 4.68
N THR A 114 11.44 3.88 4.03
CA THR A 114 10.76 5.17 4.17
C THR A 114 9.75 5.41 3.04
N ALA A 115 8.84 6.37 3.22
CA ALA A 115 7.90 6.76 2.17
C ALA A 115 8.61 7.21 0.88
N GLU A 116 9.77 7.84 1.02
CA GLU A 116 10.61 8.22 -0.12
C GLU A 116 11.21 6.99 -0.80
N ARG A 117 11.69 6.02 -0.03
CA ARG A 117 12.21 4.77 -0.58
C ARG A 117 11.15 3.98 -1.36
N LEU A 118 9.91 3.93 -0.85
CA LEU A 118 8.79 3.32 -1.57
C LEU A 118 8.51 4.05 -2.90
N ARG A 119 8.43 5.38 -2.90
CA ARG A 119 8.20 6.16 -4.12
C ARG A 119 9.28 5.92 -5.17
N GLN A 120 10.54 5.82 -4.77
CA GLN A 120 11.67 5.54 -5.66
C GLN A 120 11.71 4.10 -6.18
N ALA A 121 11.07 3.16 -5.50
CA ALA A 121 11.04 1.76 -5.91
C ALA A 121 10.09 1.49 -7.09
N VAL A 122 9.24 2.46 -7.45
CA VAL A 122 8.30 2.39 -8.58
C VAL A 122 9.03 2.66 -9.91
N PRO A 123 8.83 1.83 -10.96
CA PRO A 123 7.88 0.71 -11.03
C PRO A 123 8.33 -0.53 -10.26
N LEU A 124 7.40 -1.09 -9.48
CA LEU A 124 7.64 -2.32 -8.72
C LEU A 124 7.61 -3.55 -9.64
N PRO A 125 8.45 -4.57 -9.37
CA PRO A 125 8.35 -5.86 -10.05
C PRO A 125 7.00 -6.53 -9.74
N LEU A 126 6.50 -7.35 -10.67
CA LEU A 126 5.23 -8.08 -10.47
C LEU A 126 5.39 -9.26 -9.50
N GLY A 127 6.60 -9.79 -9.34
CA GLY A 127 6.90 -10.87 -8.39
C GLY A 127 7.05 -10.34 -6.97
N TRP A 128 6.29 -10.86 -6.01
CA TRP A 128 6.35 -10.43 -4.62
C TRP A 128 7.70 -10.70 -3.95
N SER A 129 8.37 -11.82 -4.27
CA SER A 129 9.72 -12.08 -3.78
C SER A 129 10.73 -11.01 -4.23
N GLU A 130 10.62 -10.59 -5.50
CA GLU A 130 11.46 -9.51 -6.06
C GLU A 130 11.16 -8.15 -5.41
N GLN A 131 9.89 -7.90 -5.05
CA GLN A 131 9.51 -6.71 -4.29
C GLN A 131 10.13 -6.73 -2.89
N ALA A 132 10.08 -7.87 -2.20
CA ALA A 132 10.65 -8.03 -0.88
C ALA A 132 12.17 -7.80 -0.91
N GLU A 133 12.88 -8.39 -1.88
CA GLU A 133 14.32 -8.15 -2.07
C GLU A 133 14.63 -6.67 -2.34
N ARG A 134 13.90 -6.03 -3.27
CA ARG A 134 14.11 -4.62 -3.62
C ARG A 134 13.89 -3.67 -2.43
N LEU A 135 12.94 -4.00 -1.55
CA LEU A 135 12.56 -3.20 -0.39
C LEU A 135 13.25 -3.63 0.90
N GLY A 136 14.20 -4.58 0.84
CA GLY A 136 14.95 -5.05 2.00
C GLY A 136 14.11 -5.81 3.02
N GLN A 137 13.02 -6.44 2.57
CA GLN A 137 12.07 -7.23 3.35
C GLN A 137 12.29 -8.75 3.20
N SER A 138 13.42 -9.17 2.61
CA SER A 138 13.77 -10.58 2.53
C SER A 138 13.90 -11.17 3.93
N ARG A 139 13.05 -12.16 4.26
CA ARG A 139 13.24 -13.03 5.41
C ARG A 139 14.65 -13.63 5.30
N ARG A 140 15.56 -13.19 6.17
CA ARG A 140 16.75 -13.97 6.50
C ARG A 140 16.38 -15.07 7.46
#